data_AF-A0A4U6MA27-F1
#
_entry.id   AF-A0A4U6MA27-F1
#
_cell.length_a   1.000
_cell.length_b   1.000
_cell.length_c   1.000
_cell.angle_alpha   90.00
_cell.angle_beta   90.00
_cell.angle_gamma   90.00
#
_symmetry.space_group_name_H-M   'P 1'
#
loop_
_entity.id
_entity.type
_entity.pdbx_description
1 polymer ?
#
loop_
_entity_poly.entity_id
_entity_poly.type
_entity_poly.pdbx_seq_one_letter_code
_entity_poly.pdbx_strand_id
1 'polypeptide(L)'
;MNINKDEKIITIIKNKGNFYWFAAFKEMWVLDRIKWGDDFISNGFKDANIDNHQERYYIAIVGKDNADDFIQHLINDEYSIKKIDLANEFYKRLSPTTKWWDIYDLFPDLFIDFDSLTLYSEFIENMHYEWYVPDGWNGKFMDFCEGSILPSNEKFWIKNGIDHRKEIISRS
;
A
#
# COMPACT_ATOMS: atom_id res chain seq x y z
N MET A 1 3.58 16.62 -7.16
CA MET A 1 3.97 15.52 -6.25
C MET A 1 4.76 14.49 -7.05
N ASN A 2 5.82 13.91 -6.49
CA ASN A 2 6.55 12.79 -7.11
C ASN A 2 6.92 11.83 -5.97
N ILE A 3 6.53 10.57 -6.08
CA ILE A 3 6.80 9.54 -5.07
C ILE A 3 7.91 8.65 -5.64
N ASN A 4 9.05 8.62 -4.96
CA ASN A 4 10.12 7.72 -5.33
C ASN A 4 9.72 6.27 -4.96
N LYS A 5 9.23 5.51 -5.94
CA LYS A 5 8.80 4.12 -5.78
C LYS A 5 9.93 3.14 -5.42
N ASP A 6 11.19 3.55 -5.63
CA ASP A 6 12.34 2.75 -5.17
C ASP A 6 12.44 2.75 -3.65
N GLU A 7 12.03 3.84 -3.00
CA GLU A 7 12.11 4.03 -1.55
C GLU A 7 10.77 3.84 -0.84
N LYS A 8 9.68 4.33 -1.43
CA LYS A 8 8.37 4.44 -0.79
C LYS A 8 7.26 3.90 -1.68
N ILE A 9 6.29 3.23 -1.07
CA ILE A 9 5.10 2.75 -1.77
C ILE A 9 3.85 3.45 -1.25
N ILE A 10 2.83 3.52 -2.10
CA ILE A 10 1.53 4.09 -1.73
C ILE A 10 0.67 2.97 -1.18
N THR A 11 0.14 3.17 0.02
CA THR A 11 -0.73 2.21 0.67
C THR A 11 -2.05 2.86 1.04
N ILE A 12 -3.14 2.20 0.69
CA ILE A 12 -4.49 2.54 1.18
C ILE A 12 -4.75 1.71 2.43
N ILE A 13 -5.20 2.36 3.50
CA ILE A 13 -5.70 1.69 4.69
C ILE A 13 -7.20 1.94 4.80
N LYS A 14 -7.98 0.89 5.06
CA LYS A 14 -9.36 0.98 5.51
C LYS A 14 -9.46 0.49 6.95
N ASN A 15 -9.97 1.35 7.83
CA ASN A 15 -10.20 1.04 9.24
C ASN A 15 -11.50 1.71 9.70
N LYS A 16 -12.42 0.92 10.26
CA LYS A 16 -13.74 1.36 10.75
C LYS A 16 -14.52 2.14 9.69
N GLY A 17 -14.48 1.66 8.44
CA GLY A 17 -15.13 2.29 7.29
C GLY A 17 -14.45 3.55 6.74
N ASN A 18 -13.38 4.04 7.36
CA ASN A 18 -12.63 5.21 6.87
C ASN A 18 -11.46 4.78 6.01
N PHE A 19 -11.17 5.55 4.96
CA PHE A 19 -10.05 5.34 4.07
C PHE A 19 -8.94 6.36 4.31
N TYR A 20 -7.71 5.88 4.38
CA TYR A 20 -6.50 6.65 4.58
C TYR A 20 -5.51 6.30 3.47
N TRP A 21 -4.77 7.30 3.01
CA TRP A 21 -3.75 7.14 1.98
C TRP A 21 -2.41 7.55 2.58
N PHE A 22 -1.40 6.70 2.40
CA PHE A 22 -0.06 6.91 2.93
C PHE A 22 0.99 6.66 1.87
N ALA A 23 2.15 7.32 2.02
CA ALA A 23 3.37 6.99 1.27
C ALA A 23 4.54 6.87 2.25
N ALA A 24 4.97 5.64 2.52
CA ALA A 24 6.06 5.34 3.45
C ALA A 24 7.02 4.29 2.87
N PHE A 25 8.15 4.11 3.53
CA PHE A 25 9.17 3.15 3.10
C PHE A 25 8.61 1.72 3.06
N LYS A 26 9.17 0.88 2.19
CA LYS A 26 8.60 -0.42 1.82
C LYS A 26 8.36 -1.32 3.05
N GLU A 27 9.32 -1.41 3.96
CA GLU A 27 9.28 -2.28 5.14
C GLU A 27 8.22 -1.86 6.18
N MET A 28 7.70 -0.63 6.11
CA MET A 28 6.59 -0.15 6.97
C MET A 28 5.36 -1.07 6.86
N TRP A 29 5.16 -1.65 5.68
CA TRP A 29 3.92 -2.31 5.28
C TRP A 29 3.92 -3.84 5.44
N VAL A 30 5.03 -4.42 5.90
CA VAL A 30 5.09 -5.83 6.30
C VAL A 30 4.31 -5.99 7.60
N LEU A 31 3.06 -6.46 7.55
CA LEU A 31 2.18 -6.46 8.72
C LEU A 31 2.74 -7.31 9.87
N ASP A 32 3.17 -8.54 9.56
CA ASP A 32 3.79 -9.47 10.50
C ASP A 32 5.30 -9.56 10.25
N ARG A 33 6.08 -8.75 10.97
CA ARG A 33 7.54 -8.73 10.81
C ARG A 33 8.22 -9.91 11.49
N ILE A 34 7.52 -10.61 12.38
CA ILE A 34 8.03 -11.83 13.02
C ILE A 34 8.12 -12.93 11.95
N LYS A 35 7.02 -13.19 11.23
CA LYS A 35 7.03 -14.13 10.09
C LYS A 35 8.06 -13.78 9.03
N TRP A 36 8.18 -12.50 8.72
CA TRP A 36 9.17 -12.02 7.76
C TRP A 36 10.60 -12.28 8.21
N GLY A 37 10.90 -12.01 9.49
CA GLY A 37 12.19 -12.30 10.09
C GLY A 37 12.52 -13.80 10.16
N ASP A 38 11.55 -14.61 10.54
CA ASP A 38 11.67 -16.07 10.59
C ASP A 38 12.00 -16.67 9.22
N ASP A 39 11.41 -16.13 8.14
CA ASP A 39 11.72 -16.53 6.78
C ASP A 39 13.17 -16.19 6.39
N PHE A 40 13.71 -15.03 6.79
CA PHE A 40 15.13 -14.72 6.57
C PHE A 40 16.05 -15.69 7.30
N ILE A 41 15.76 -15.98 8.57
CA ILE A 41 16.55 -16.91 9.38
C ILE A 41 16.51 -18.32 8.76
N SER A 42 15.33 -18.77 8.35
CA SER A 42 15.13 -20.08 7.71
C SER A 42 15.87 -20.20 6.38
N ASN A 43 16.05 -19.08 5.67
CA ASN A 43 16.83 -19.00 4.43
C ASN A 43 18.34 -18.72 4.66
N GLY A 44 18.83 -18.76 5.91
CA GLY A 44 20.25 -18.72 6.24
C GLY A 44 20.82 -17.34 6.64
N PHE A 45 19.98 -16.31 6.76
CA PHE A 45 20.39 -14.97 7.19
C PHE A 45 20.30 -14.84 8.72
N LYS A 46 21.33 -15.34 9.43
CA LYS A 46 21.33 -15.47 10.90
C LYS A 46 21.47 -14.16 11.69
N ASP A 47 21.89 -13.07 11.05
CA ASP A 47 22.16 -11.77 11.68
C ASP A 47 21.09 -10.72 11.35
N ALA A 48 19.94 -11.13 10.81
CA ALA A 48 18.83 -10.21 10.59
C ALA A 48 18.38 -9.67 11.96
N ASN A 49 18.45 -8.35 12.17
CA ASN A 49 17.99 -7.70 13.40
C ASN A 49 16.45 -7.63 13.38
N ILE A 50 15.83 -8.78 13.62
CA ILE A 50 14.37 -8.98 13.51
C ILE A 50 13.61 -8.49 14.74
N ASP A 51 14.30 -8.19 15.85
CA ASP A 51 13.68 -7.81 17.12
C ASP A 51 13.57 -6.29 17.30
N ASN A 52 14.26 -5.50 16.47
CA ASN A 52 14.17 -4.04 16.51
C ASN A 52 13.13 -3.54 15.51
N HIS A 53 12.09 -2.88 16.01
CA HIS A 53 11.03 -2.27 15.22
C HIS A 53 10.82 -0.79 15.56
N GLN A 54 11.86 -0.12 16.05
CA GLN A 54 11.78 1.28 16.47
C GLN A 54 11.24 2.20 15.36
N GLU A 55 11.64 1.95 14.11
CA GLU A 55 11.19 2.67 12.92
C GLU A 55 9.72 2.38 12.55
N ARG A 56 9.11 1.38 13.18
CA ARG A 56 7.68 1.08 13.11
C ARG A 56 7.04 1.13 14.50
N TYR A 57 7.39 2.16 15.28
CA TYR A 57 6.74 2.48 16.55
C TYR A 57 6.82 1.35 17.58
N TYR A 58 7.86 0.51 17.49
CA TYR A 58 8.01 -0.71 18.29
C TYR A 58 6.88 -1.73 18.09
N ILE A 59 6.16 -1.67 16.97
CA ILE A 59 5.08 -2.59 16.61
C ILE A 59 5.66 -3.71 15.73
N ALA A 60 5.75 -4.92 16.28
CA ALA A 60 6.21 -6.12 15.56
C ALA A 60 5.15 -6.73 14.63
N ILE A 61 3.89 -6.62 15.02
CA ILE A 61 2.74 -7.14 14.27
C ILE A 61 1.67 -6.05 14.22
N VAL A 62 1.36 -5.56 13.03
CA VAL A 62 0.25 -4.62 12.80
C VAL A 62 -0.99 -5.43 12.48
N GLY A 63 -2.02 -5.29 13.31
CA GLY A 63 -3.28 -6.01 13.20
C GLY A 63 -4.46 -5.16 13.69
N LYS A 64 -5.62 -5.78 13.85
CA LYS A 64 -6.85 -5.07 14.22
C LYS A 64 -6.73 -4.34 15.57
N ASP A 65 -6.02 -4.93 16.52
CA ASP A 65 -5.96 -4.44 17.90
C ASP A 65 -5.12 -3.18 18.08
N ASN A 66 -4.20 -2.89 17.13
CA ASN A 66 -3.34 -1.70 17.15
C ASN A 66 -3.48 -0.83 15.89
N ALA A 67 -4.53 -1.06 15.09
CA ALA A 67 -4.76 -0.36 13.83
C ALA A 67 -4.88 1.16 14.03
N ASP A 68 -5.62 1.60 15.05
CA ASP A 68 -5.80 3.03 15.33
C ASP A 68 -4.47 3.69 15.69
N ASP A 69 -3.71 3.09 16.61
CA ASP A 69 -2.42 3.62 17.06
C ASP A 69 -1.42 3.68 15.90
N PHE A 70 -1.34 2.63 15.09
CA PHE A 70 -0.47 2.59 13.91
C PHE A 70 -0.83 3.70 12.90
N ILE A 71 -2.12 3.88 12.60
CA ILE A 71 -2.60 4.95 11.72
C ILE A 71 -2.27 6.33 12.31
N GLN A 72 -2.46 6.55 13.61
CA GLN A 72 -2.14 7.83 14.25
C GLN A 72 -0.65 8.13 14.20
N HIS A 73 0.20 7.14 14.44
CA HIS A 73 1.64 7.31 14.31
C HIS A 73 2.06 7.70 12.88
N LEU A 74 1.51 7.03 11.86
CA LEU A 74 1.77 7.39 10.46
C LEU A 74 1.34 8.83 10.12
N ILE A 75 0.22 9.29 10.68
CA ILE A 75 -0.27 10.67 10.50
C ILE A 75 0.69 11.66 11.18
N ASN A 76 1.11 11.36 12.42
CA ASN A 76 1.99 12.24 13.20
C ASN A 76 3.38 12.38 12.57
N ASP A 77 3.86 11.35 11.89
CA ASP A 77 5.13 11.35 11.15
C ASP A 77 5.00 11.87 9.71
N GLU A 78 3.86 12.47 9.35
CA GLU A 78 3.62 13.10 8.05
C GLU A 78 3.67 12.14 6.85
N TYR A 79 3.44 10.83 7.05
CA TYR A 79 3.32 9.87 5.95
C TYR A 79 1.98 9.96 5.20
N SER A 80 0.99 10.67 5.76
CA SER A 80 -0.34 10.82 5.16
C SER A 80 -0.28 11.65 3.88
N ILE A 81 -0.93 11.16 2.83
CA ILE A 81 -1.08 11.88 1.57
C ILE A 81 -2.56 12.11 1.28
N LYS A 82 -2.92 13.24 0.68
CA LYS A 82 -4.32 13.49 0.32
C LYS A 82 -4.59 12.89 -1.06
N LYS A 83 -5.63 12.06 -1.16
CA LYS A 83 -6.12 11.53 -2.45
C LYS A 83 -6.33 12.63 -3.51
N ILE A 84 -6.79 13.81 -3.10
CA ILE A 84 -6.99 14.94 -4.03
C ILE A 84 -5.68 15.44 -4.65
N ASP A 85 -4.56 15.37 -3.92
CA ASP A 85 -3.26 15.79 -4.42
C ASP A 85 -2.73 14.77 -5.45
N LEU A 86 -2.93 13.48 -5.21
CA LEU A 86 -2.70 12.42 -6.19
C LEU A 86 -3.57 12.62 -7.44
N ALA A 87 -4.86 12.90 -7.26
CA ALA A 87 -5.78 13.16 -8.36
C ALA A 87 -5.32 14.35 -9.22
N ASN A 88 -4.98 15.46 -8.58
CA ASN A 88 -4.53 16.67 -9.26
C ASN A 88 -3.25 16.41 -10.06
N GLU A 89 -2.28 15.70 -9.49
CA GLU A 89 -1.05 15.33 -10.18
C GLU A 89 -1.32 14.37 -11.34
N PHE A 90 -2.18 13.36 -11.15
CA PHE A 90 -2.58 12.42 -12.19
C PHE A 90 -3.18 13.13 -13.40
N TYR A 91 -4.20 13.98 -13.18
CA TYR A 91 -4.85 14.70 -14.28
C TYR A 91 -3.98 15.79 -14.90
N LYS A 92 -2.97 16.30 -14.18
CA LYS A 92 -1.96 17.21 -14.73
C LYS A 92 -1.03 16.48 -15.71
N ARG A 93 -0.68 15.23 -15.43
CA ARG A 93 0.20 14.40 -16.29
C ARG A 93 -0.57 13.65 -17.38
N LEU A 94 -1.89 13.55 -17.27
CA LEU A 94 -2.74 12.82 -18.20
C LEU A 94 -2.80 13.53 -19.57
N SER A 95 -2.39 12.81 -20.61
CA SER A 95 -2.40 13.23 -22.00
C SER A 95 -2.69 12.03 -22.92
N PRO A 96 -3.04 12.25 -24.20
CA PRO A 96 -3.26 11.14 -25.14
C PRO A 96 -2.06 10.19 -25.31
N THR A 97 -0.83 10.67 -25.05
CA THR A 97 0.42 9.91 -25.19
C THR A 97 0.96 9.35 -23.87
N THR A 98 0.27 9.59 -22.75
CA THR A 98 0.67 9.09 -21.43
C THR A 98 0.67 7.57 -21.41
N LYS A 99 1.79 6.99 -20.99
CA LYS A 99 1.97 5.54 -20.75
C LYS A 99 1.89 5.24 -19.28
N TRP A 100 1.73 3.96 -18.93
CA TRP A 100 1.67 3.53 -17.52
C TRP A 100 2.89 4.01 -16.71
N TRP A 101 4.09 3.92 -17.28
CA TRP A 101 5.34 4.31 -16.62
C TRP A 101 5.44 5.81 -16.30
N ASP A 102 4.63 6.67 -16.91
CA ASP A 102 4.64 8.12 -16.66
C ASP A 102 3.86 8.53 -15.39
N ILE A 103 3.05 7.61 -14.87
CA ILE A 103 2.06 7.87 -13.81
C ILE A 103 1.97 6.77 -12.75
N TYR A 104 2.65 5.62 -12.93
CA TYR A 104 2.58 4.50 -11.99
C TYR A 104 3.00 4.89 -10.57
N ASP A 105 3.84 5.92 -10.44
CA ASP A 105 4.27 6.50 -9.16
C ASP A 105 3.10 7.05 -8.32
N LEU A 106 1.93 7.28 -8.92
CA LEU A 106 0.74 7.82 -8.27
C LEU A 106 -0.27 6.75 -7.82
N PHE A 107 -0.09 5.49 -8.21
CA PHE A 107 -1.04 4.42 -7.92
C PHE A 107 -0.71 3.68 -6.62
N PRO A 108 -1.72 3.19 -5.88
CA PRO A 108 -1.51 2.39 -4.70
C PRO A 108 -0.88 1.04 -5.06
N ASP A 109 0.11 0.62 -4.28
CA ASP A 109 0.74 -0.71 -4.40
C ASP A 109 0.07 -1.71 -3.46
N LEU A 110 -0.47 -1.22 -2.34
CA LEU A 110 -1.11 -2.03 -1.31
C LEU A 110 -2.47 -1.45 -0.90
N PHE A 111 -3.38 -2.35 -0.54
CA PHE A 111 -4.62 -2.03 0.15
C PHE A 111 -4.79 -2.93 1.38
N ILE A 112 -4.82 -2.32 2.56
CA ILE A 112 -4.94 -3.00 3.85
C ILE A 112 -6.33 -2.71 4.41
N ASP A 113 -7.20 -3.72 4.49
CA ASP A 113 -8.55 -3.61 5.04
C ASP A 113 -8.62 -4.27 6.42
N PHE A 114 -8.52 -3.44 7.47
CA PHE A 114 -8.66 -3.89 8.86
C PHE A 114 -10.08 -4.34 9.20
N ASP A 115 -11.09 -3.92 8.43
CA ASP A 115 -12.48 -4.33 8.67
C ASP A 115 -12.70 -5.77 8.20
N SER A 116 -12.03 -6.19 7.13
CA SER A 116 -12.12 -7.55 6.56
C SER A 116 -10.90 -8.44 6.84
N LEU A 117 -9.91 -7.94 7.60
CA LEU A 117 -8.66 -8.64 7.91
C LEU A 117 -7.96 -9.15 6.64
N THR A 118 -7.85 -8.28 5.62
CA THR A 118 -7.27 -8.64 4.33
C THR A 118 -6.25 -7.61 3.88
N LEU A 119 -5.07 -8.08 3.45
CA LEU A 119 -4.09 -7.29 2.71
C LEU A 119 -4.15 -7.70 1.23
N TYR A 120 -4.29 -6.71 0.36
CA TYR A 120 -4.18 -6.86 -1.09
C TYR A 120 -2.88 -6.22 -1.56
N SER A 121 -2.12 -6.94 -2.38
CA SER A 121 -0.84 -6.52 -2.94
C SER A 121 -0.90 -6.53 -4.47
N GLU A 122 -0.58 -5.39 -5.07
CA GLU A 122 -0.23 -5.24 -6.49
C GLU A 122 1.30 -5.13 -6.68
N PHE A 123 2.08 -5.27 -5.59
CA PHE A 123 3.52 -5.04 -5.60
C PHE A 123 4.28 -6.26 -6.12
N ILE A 124 5.00 -6.10 -7.24
CA ILE A 124 5.62 -7.20 -8.00
C ILE A 124 7.08 -7.47 -7.59
N GLU A 125 7.70 -6.61 -6.77
CA GLU A 125 9.09 -6.84 -6.34
C GLU A 125 9.19 -7.93 -5.25
N ASN A 126 10.40 -8.17 -4.75
CA ASN A 126 10.73 -9.28 -3.85
C ASN A 126 10.04 -9.25 -2.47
N MET A 127 9.27 -8.20 -2.16
CA MET A 127 8.57 -8.10 -0.88
C MET A 127 7.15 -8.65 -1.02
N HIS A 128 7.01 -9.95 -0.76
CA HIS A 128 5.76 -10.71 -0.78
C HIS A 128 4.86 -10.38 0.42
N TYR A 129 4.33 -9.15 0.51
CA TYR A 129 3.52 -8.68 1.65
C TYR A 129 2.37 -9.61 2.01
N GLU A 130 1.78 -10.27 1.01
CA GLU A 130 0.68 -11.21 1.16
C GLU A 130 1.04 -12.47 1.98
N TRP A 131 2.32 -12.77 2.18
CA TRP A 131 2.75 -13.89 3.04
C TRP A 131 2.93 -13.47 4.50
N TYR A 132 3.21 -12.19 4.73
CA TYR A 132 3.58 -11.65 6.04
C TYR A 132 2.42 -10.88 6.66
N VAL A 133 1.27 -11.54 6.77
CA VAL A 133 0.07 -11.02 7.43
C VAL A 133 -0.13 -11.66 8.80
N PRO A 134 -0.79 -10.98 9.76
CA PRO A 134 -1.03 -11.53 11.09
C PRO A 134 -1.89 -12.79 11.05
N ASP A 135 -1.87 -13.57 12.12
CA ASP A 135 -2.73 -14.76 12.20
C ASP A 135 -4.21 -14.40 12.07
N GLY A 136 -4.94 -15.21 11.30
CA GLY A 136 -6.34 -14.97 10.98
C GLY A 136 -6.59 -13.93 9.87
N TRP A 137 -5.55 -13.33 9.30
CA TRP A 137 -5.66 -12.45 8.14
C TRP A 137 -5.53 -13.21 6.82
N ASN A 138 -6.04 -12.59 5.75
CA ASN A 138 -5.85 -13.06 4.38
C ASN A 138 -4.88 -12.14 3.64
N GLY A 139 -3.80 -12.67 3.10
CA GLY A 139 -2.97 -11.96 2.12
C GLY A 139 -3.35 -12.37 0.71
N LYS A 140 -3.46 -11.40 -0.22
CA LYS A 140 -3.84 -11.64 -1.61
C LYS A 140 -2.94 -10.85 -2.57
N PHE A 141 -2.28 -11.55 -3.48
CA PHE A 141 -1.59 -10.93 -4.61
C PHE A 141 -2.53 -10.82 -5.82
N MET A 142 -3.08 -9.63 -6.07
CA MET A 142 -4.04 -9.38 -7.15
C MET A 142 -4.23 -7.87 -7.42
N ASP A 143 -4.73 -7.53 -8.60
CA ASP A 143 -5.21 -6.16 -8.92
C ASP A 143 -6.48 -5.83 -8.11
N PHE A 144 -6.32 -5.02 -7.05
CA PHE A 144 -7.44 -4.54 -6.22
C PHE A 144 -8.03 -3.22 -6.73
N CYS A 145 -7.31 -2.54 -7.63
CA CYS A 145 -7.79 -1.38 -8.37
C CYS A 145 -8.87 -1.77 -9.40
N GLU A 146 -8.90 -3.03 -9.85
CA GLU A 146 -9.97 -3.59 -10.67
C GLU A 146 -11.21 -4.04 -9.87
N GLY A 147 -12.35 -4.09 -10.56
CA GLY A 147 -13.60 -4.55 -9.97
C GLY A 147 -14.11 -3.67 -8.80
N SER A 148 -14.62 -4.32 -7.76
CA SER A 148 -15.32 -3.68 -6.63
C SER A 148 -14.57 -3.79 -5.29
N ILE A 149 -13.31 -4.24 -5.28
CA ILE A 149 -12.53 -4.39 -4.04
C ILE A 149 -12.26 -3.02 -3.44
N LEU A 150 -11.63 -2.12 -4.21
CA LEU A 150 -11.55 -0.72 -3.86
C LEU A 150 -12.85 0.00 -4.29
N PRO A 151 -13.53 0.74 -3.39
CA PRO A 151 -14.71 1.51 -3.75
C PRO A 151 -14.44 2.59 -4.80
N SER A 152 -15.41 2.84 -5.68
CA SER A 152 -15.24 3.79 -6.80
C SER A 152 -14.91 5.22 -6.35
N ASN A 153 -15.35 5.65 -5.16
CA ASN A 153 -15.01 6.97 -4.60
C ASN A 153 -13.54 7.08 -4.17
N GLU A 154 -12.83 5.97 -3.98
CA GLU A 154 -11.39 5.96 -3.72
C GLU A 154 -10.54 5.91 -4.99
N LYS A 155 -11.13 5.54 -6.14
CA LYS A 155 -10.45 5.50 -7.43
C LYS A 155 -10.35 6.88 -8.05
N PHE A 156 -9.34 7.65 -7.67
CA PHE A 156 -9.16 9.04 -8.15
C PHE A 156 -9.03 9.14 -9.69
N TRP A 157 -8.61 8.06 -10.34
CA TRP A 157 -8.46 7.94 -11.79
C TRP A 157 -9.79 7.69 -12.53
N ILE A 158 -10.91 7.58 -11.81
CA ILE A 158 -12.24 7.57 -12.41
C ILE A 158 -12.81 8.99 -12.42
N LYS A 159 -13.10 9.51 -13.61
CA LYS A 159 -13.73 10.84 -13.78
C LYS A 159 -14.78 10.79 -14.87
N ASN A 160 -15.96 11.36 -14.58
CA ASN A 160 -17.10 11.36 -15.50
C ASN A 160 -17.49 9.96 -16.02
N GLY A 161 -17.31 8.92 -15.19
CA GLY A 161 -17.61 7.53 -15.54
C GLY A 161 -16.56 6.83 -16.40
N ILE A 162 -15.44 7.50 -16.72
CA ILE A 162 -14.32 6.94 -17.49
C ILE A 162 -13.24 6.46 -16.51
N ASP A 163 -12.77 5.23 -16.69
CA ASP A 163 -11.62 4.66 -15.97
C ASP A 163 -10.33 4.93 -16.75
N HIS A 164 -9.66 6.02 -16.44
CA HIS A 164 -8.45 6.43 -17.15
C HIS A 164 -7.25 5.51 -16.89
N ARG A 165 -7.21 4.79 -15.75
CA ARG A 165 -6.18 3.77 -15.50
C ARG A 165 -6.28 2.67 -16.55
N LYS A 166 -7.49 2.17 -16.81
CA LYS A 166 -7.73 1.14 -17.84
C LYS A 166 -7.37 1.63 -19.24
N GLU A 167 -7.73 2.87 -19.59
CA GLU A 167 -7.35 3.44 -20.89
C GLU A 167 -5.83 3.46 -21.07
N ILE A 168 -5.07 3.84 -20.05
CA ILE A 168 -3.60 3.92 -20.12
C ILE A 168 -2.97 2.54 -20.19
N ILE A 169 -3.43 1.59 -19.37
CA ILE A 169 -2.94 0.20 -19.41
C ILE A 169 -3.20 -0.42 -20.78
N SER A 170 -4.37 -0.19 -21.38
CA SER A 170 -4.72 -0.75 -22.70
C SER A 170 -3.86 -0.24 -23.86
N ARG A 171 -3.15 0.88 -23.67
CA ARG A 171 -2.26 1.50 -24.66
C ARG A 171 -0.77 1.20 -24.40
N SER A 172 -0.45 0.58 -23.28
CA SER A 172 0.93 0.36 -22.81
C SER A 172 1.54 -0.93 -23.36
#